data_AF-A0A1Q7Q7Z9-F1
#
_entry.id   AF-A0A1Q7Q7Z9-F1
#
_cell.length_a   1.000
_cell.length_b   1.000
_cell.length_c   1.000
_cell.angle_alpha   90.00
_cell.angle_beta   90.00
_cell.angle_gamma   90.00
#
_symmetry.space_group_name_H-M   'P 1'
#
loop_
_entity.id
_entity.type
_entity.pdbx_description
1 polymer ?
#
loop_
_entity_poly.entity_id
_entity_poly.type
_entity_poly.pdbx_seq_one_letter_code
_entity_poly.pdbx_strand_id
1 'polypeptide(L)' 'MGDDSKTVAEIAQLYLGNILYALEMAALSLDEQNKTTDAAFYRGIARKLAEARGREKREK' A
#
# COMPACT_ATOMS: atom_id res chain seq x y z
N MET A 1 -21.10 20.92 6.67
CA MET A 1 -20.69 20.13 5.48
C MET A 1 -19.24 20.48 5.23
N GLY A 2 -18.32 19.69 5.77
CA GLY A 2 -16.90 20.04 5.83
C GLY A 2 -16.08 19.19 4.86
N ASP A 3 -15.62 19.84 3.79
CA ASP A 3 -14.40 19.55 3.03
C ASP A 3 -14.19 18.12 2.49
N ASP A 4 -14.94 17.79 1.43
CA ASP A 4 -14.72 16.59 0.58
C ASP A 4 -13.62 16.80 -0.49
N SER A 5 -12.71 17.76 -0.31
CA SER A 5 -11.69 18.13 -1.32
C SER A 5 -10.45 17.25 -1.33
N LYS A 6 -10.38 16.21 -0.49
CA LYS A 6 -9.16 15.41 -0.37
C LYS A 6 -8.90 14.62 -1.65
N THR A 7 -7.71 14.79 -2.19
CA THR A 7 -7.21 14.03 -3.32
C THR A 7 -7.00 12.56 -2.93
N VAL A 8 -6.98 11.67 -3.92
CA VAL A 8 -6.65 10.25 -3.72
C VAL A 8 -5.30 10.09 -3.01
N ALA A 9 -4.32 10.95 -3.33
CA ALA A 9 -3.01 10.93 -2.70
C ALA A 9 -3.09 11.21 -1.19
N GLU A 10 -3.84 12.25 -0.78
CA GLU A 10 -4.03 12.59 0.63
C GLU A 10 -4.77 11.49 1.40
N ILE A 11 -5.80 10.89 0.79
CA ILE A 11 -6.53 9.76 1.40
C ILE A 11 -5.62 8.53 1.52
N ALA A 12 -4.88 8.18 0.47
CA ALA A 12 -3.97 7.04 0.48
C ALA A 12 -2.86 7.21 1.53
N GLN A 13 -2.39 8.44 1.76
CA GLN A 13 -1.40 8.73 2.79
C GLN A 13 -1.94 8.49 4.21
N LEU A 14 -3.20 8.84 4.47
CA LEU A 14 -3.87 8.61 5.76
C LEU A 14 -4.08 7.11 6.03
N TYR A 15 -4.44 6.35 5.00
CA TYR A 15 -4.78 4.93 5.12
C TYR A 15 -3.66 4.00 4.64
N LEU A 16 -2.42 4.49 4.54
CA LEU A 16 -1.34 3.71 3.96
C LEU A 16 -1.13 2.38 4.70
N GLY A 17 -1.21 2.35 6.03
CA GLY A 17 -1.11 1.11 6.80
C GLY A 17 -2.18 0.08 6.42
N ASN A 18 -3.43 0.52 6.25
CA ASN A 18 -4.54 -0.33 5.81
C ASN A 18 -4.33 -0.85 4.39
N ILE A 19 -3.82 0.00 3.49
CA ILE A 19 -3.50 -0.39 2.11
C ILE A 19 -2.40 -1.45 2.09
N LEU A 20 -1.32 -1.26 2.87
CA LEU A 20 -0.24 -2.23 2.98
C LEU A 20 -0.72 -3.58 3.52
N TYR A 21 -1.59 -3.56 4.53
CA TYR A 21 -2.21 -4.76 5.07
C TYR A 21 -3.04 -5.50 4.00
N ALA A 22 -3.89 -4.78 3.25
CA ALA A 22 -4.69 -5.38 2.19
C ALA A 22 -3.83 -5.99 1.07
N LEU A 23 -2.72 -5.33 0.70
CA LEU A 23 -1.77 -5.85 -0.28
C LEU A 23 -1.09 -7.15 0.21
N GLU A 24 -0.72 -7.23 1.50
CA GLU A 24 -0.15 -8.46 2.05
C GLU A 24 -1.18 -9.60 2.11
N MET A 25 -2.43 -9.30 2.51
CA MET A 25 -3.51 -10.31 2.50
C MET A 25 -3.76 -10.86 1.09
N ALA A 26 -3.75 -9.99 0.07
CA ALA A 26 -3.84 -10.42 -1.33
C ALA A 26 -2.64 -11.29 -1.74
N ALA A 27 -1.43 -10.87 -1.37
CA ALA A 27 -0.22 -11.63 -1.66
C ALA A 27 -0.24 -13.02 -1.01
N LEU A 28 -0.60 -13.12 0.28
CA LEU A 28 -0.75 -14.38 1.00
C LEU A 28 -1.75 -15.32 0.31
N SER A 29 -2.93 -14.80 -0.04
CA SER A 29 -3.95 -15.61 -0.72
C SER A 29 -3.51 -16.11 -2.10
N LEU A 30 -2.72 -15.32 -2.83
CA LEU A 30 -2.16 -15.74 -4.13
C LEU A 30 -1.04 -16.78 -3.95
N ASP A 31 -0.22 -16.62 -2.92
CA ASP A 31 0.84 -17.57 -2.56
C ASP A 31 0.24 -18.95 -2.23
N GLU A 32 -0.84 -18.98 -1.43
CA GLU A 32 -1.61 -20.19 -1.09
C GLU A 32 -2.20 -20.89 -2.33
N GLN A 33 -2.50 -20.13 -3.39
CA GLN A 33 -2.97 -20.65 -4.68
C GLN A 33 -1.82 -21.07 -5.62
N ASN A 34 -0.57 -21.11 -5.15
CA ASN A 34 0.64 -21.33 -5.95
C ASN A 34 0.88 -20.28 -7.06
N LYS A 35 0.29 -19.09 -6.93
CA LYS A 35 0.49 -17.94 -7.84
C LYS A 35 1.59 -17.03 -7.33
N THR A 36 2.79 -17.60 -7.17
CA THR A 36 3.93 -16.94 -6.50
C THR A 36 4.40 -15.66 -7.22
N THR A 37 4.32 -15.61 -8.55
CA THR A 37 4.66 -14.41 -9.33
C THR A 37 3.69 -13.25 -9.04
N ASP A 38 2.40 -13.53 -8.95
CA ASP A 38 1.39 -12.52 -8.63
C ASP A 38 1.55 -12.06 -7.17
N ALA A 39 1.77 -12.98 -6.24
CA ALA A 39 2.06 -12.65 -4.84
C ALA A 39 3.28 -11.71 -4.70
N ALA A 40 4.36 -12.00 -5.42
CA ALA A 40 5.56 -11.16 -5.46
C ALA A 40 5.27 -9.76 -6.03
N PHE A 41 4.38 -9.65 -7.03
CA PHE A 41 3.96 -8.37 -7.59
C PHE A 41 3.25 -7.50 -6.54
N TYR A 42 2.29 -8.05 -5.79
CA TYR A 42 1.60 -7.32 -4.72
C TYR A 42 2.55 -6.87 -3.61
N ARG A 43 3.47 -7.73 -3.17
CA ARG A 43 4.53 -7.36 -2.20
C ARG A 43 5.46 -6.27 -2.75
N GLY A 44 5.74 -6.29 -4.05
CA GLY A 44 6.49 -5.25 -4.74
C GLY A 44 5.81 -3.86 -4.69
N ILE A 45 4.49 -3.81 -4.86
CA ILE A 45 3.71 -2.56 -4.69
C ILE A 45 3.79 -2.08 -3.24
N ALA A 46 3.54 -2.97 -2.28
CA ALA A 46 3.57 -2.64 -0.86
C ALA A 46 4.93 -2.04 -0.44
N ARG A 47 6.03 -2.65 -0.91
CA ARG A 47 7.38 -2.16 -0.67
C ARG A 47 7.59 -0.75 -1.23
N LYS A 48 7.19 -0.49 -2.49
CA LYS A 48 7.34 0.84 -3.10
C LYS A 48 6.59 1.92 -2.31
N LEU A 49 5.39 1.62 -1.83
CA LEU A 49 4.59 2.54 -1.02
C LEU A 49 5.21 2.79 0.35
N ALA A 50 5.70 1.75 1.04
CA ALA A 50 6.37 1.87 2.33
C ALA A 50 7.67 2.68 2.22
N GLU A 51 8.46 2.45 1.17
CA GLU A 51 9.69 3.21 0.88
C GLU A 51 9.40 4.67 0.57
N ALA A 52 8.35 4.96 -0.22
CA ALA A 52 7.92 6.33 -0.50
C ALA A 52 7.56 7.09 0.79
N ARG A 53 6.78 6.45 1.69
CA ARG A 53 6.45 7.02 3.00
C ARG A 53 7.68 7.26 3.89
N GLY A 54 8.64 6.33 3.86
CA GLY A 54 9.89 6.45 4.59
C GLY A 54 10.72 7.66 4.14
N ARG A 55 10.71 7.99 2.84
CA ARG A 55 11.36 9.19 2.28
C ARG A 55 10.64 10.47 2.70
N GLU A 56 9.32 10.52 2.59
CA GLU A 56 8.51 11.67 3.05
C GLU A 56 8.77 12.06 4.51
N LYS A 57 8.96 11.07 5.40
CA LYS A 57 9.23 11.32 6.83
C LYS A 57 10.63 11.89 7.08
N ARG A 58 11.60 11.69 6.17
CA ARG A 58 12.98 12.19 6.31
C ARG A 58 13.15 13.62 5.82
N GLU A 59 12.24 14.10 4.98
CA GLU A 59 12.27 15.45 4.40
C GLU A 59 11.48 16.48 5.22
N LYS A 60 10.83 16.06 6.31
CA LYS A 60 10.15 16.90 7.29
C LYS A 60 10.89 16.90 8.63
#